data_AF-S7HW33-F1
#
_entry.id   AF-S7HW33-F1
#
_cell.length_a   1.000
_cell.length_b   1.000
_cell.length_c   1.000
_cell.angle_alpha   90.00
_cell.angle_beta   90.00
_cell.angle_gamma   90.00
#
_symmetry.space_group_name_H-M   'P 1'
#
loop_
_entity.id
_entity.type
_entity.pdbx_description
1 polymer ?
#
loop_
_entity_poly.entity_id
_entity_poly.type
_entity_poly.pdbx_seq_one_letter_code
_entity_poly.pdbx_strand_id
1 'polypeptide(L)'
;MTNDALLAALSHLVSEGRNPDTMDIDLLSSQEIVQRLNQQDKLVPLAVEKVLPQIALAVDRITEAFKQGGRLIYMGAGTSGRLGVLDASECPPTFGVSNQMVIGLIAGGRDAMFTAQEGAEDSPLLGIDDLKAIGFSAQDVLVGIAASGRTPYVIGALEYANDLGAVTVALSCNPNSPIAALASIAISPVVGPEALTGSTRLKSGTAQKLVLNMLTTASMIRLGKSYQNLMVDVKATNKKLVARAVRIVMQATDCDRHTAEALLAESDNNAKVAILMHLTGVDAAQAKAKLSDSDGFLRRAMEEEENESR
;
A
#
# COMPACT_ATOMS: atom_id res chain seq x y z
N MET A 1 -12.51 -29.64 4.93
CA MET A 1 -12.14 -29.69 6.36
C MET A 1 -13.40 -30.01 7.15
N THR A 2 -13.36 -30.82 8.22
CA THR A 2 -14.54 -31.06 9.07
C THR A 2 -14.80 -29.86 9.98
N ASN A 3 -16.05 -29.67 10.46
CA ASN A 3 -16.39 -28.57 11.37
C ASN A 3 -15.56 -28.60 12.67
N ASP A 4 -15.29 -29.78 13.23
CA ASP A 4 -14.50 -29.91 14.45
C ASP A 4 -13.04 -29.47 14.27
N ALA A 5 -12.45 -29.78 13.11
CA ALA A 5 -11.10 -29.32 12.77
C ALA A 5 -11.04 -27.80 12.60
N LEU A 6 -12.10 -27.18 12.05
CA LEU A 6 -12.19 -25.73 11.91
C LEU A 6 -12.32 -25.03 13.28
N LEU A 7 -13.14 -25.57 14.19
CA LEU A 7 -13.29 -25.08 15.56
C LEU A 7 -11.98 -25.16 16.35
N ALA A 8 -11.27 -26.30 16.26
CA ALA A 8 -9.96 -26.46 16.87
C ALA A 8 -8.96 -25.43 16.31
N ALA A 9 -8.90 -25.26 14.99
CA ALA A 9 -8.01 -24.30 14.36
C ALA A 9 -8.30 -22.84 14.79
N LEU A 10 -9.59 -22.47 14.92
CA LEU A 10 -10.02 -21.14 15.38
C LEU A 10 -9.53 -20.85 16.81
N SER A 11 -9.59 -21.84 17.71
CA SER A 11 -9.24 -21.66 19.12
C SER A 11 -7.78 -21.26 19.39
N HIS A 12 -6.89 -21.49 18.41
CA HIS A 12 -5.47 -21.16 18.50
C HIS A 12 -5.11 -19.82 17.84
N LEU A 13 -6.06 -19.16 17.16
CA LEU A 13 -5.81 -17.89 16.50
C LEU A 13 -5.95 -16.74 17.49
N VAL A 14 -4.92 -15.88 17.55
CA VAL A 14 -4.96 -14.64 18.35
C VAL A 14 -6.13 -13.75 17.92
N SER A 15 -6.43 -13.70 16.62
CA SER A 15 -7.55 -12.92 16.06
C SER A 15 -8.93 -13.36 16.54
N GLU A 16 -9.07 -14.61 17.00
CA GLU A 16 -10.34 -15.19 17.46
C GLU A 16 -10.44 -15.26 19.00
N GLY A 17 -9.36 -14.88 19.70
CA GLY A 17 -9.33 -14.83 21.15
C GLY A 17 -10.27 -13.75 21.70
N ARG A 18 -10.84 -14.00 22.89
CA ARG A 18 -11.58 -12.96 23.64
C ARG A 18 -10.59 -11.99 24.27
N ASN A 19 -10.90 -10.70 24.21
CA ASN A 19 -10.07 -9.67 24.81
C ASN A 19 -10.45 -9.47 26.29
N PRO A 20 -9.52 -9.70 27.24
CA PRO A 20 -9.81 -9.58 28.66
C PRO A 20 -10.17 -8.15 29.10
N ASP A 21 -9.73 -7.14 28.35
CA ASP A 21 -9.98 -5.72 28.67
C ASP A 21 -11.36 -5.22 28.22
N THR A 22 -12.14 -6.07 27.52
CA THR A 22 -13.45 -5.69 26.95
C THR A 22 -14.54 -6.72 27.25
N MET A 23 -14.38 -7.51 28.32
CA MET A 23 -15.33 -8.55 28.70
C MET A 23 -16.72 -8.03 29.07
N ASP A 24 -16.81 -6.77 29.49
CA ASP A 24 -18.01 -6.06 29.95
C ASP A 24 -18.45 -4.95 28.97
N ILE A 25 -17.91 -4.92 27.75
CA ILE A 25 -18.08 -3.78 26.82
C ILE A 25 -19.53 -3.48 26.46
N ASP A 26 -20.43 -4.45 26.56
CA ASP A 26 -21.88 -4.32 26.32
C ASP A 26 -22.64 -3.62 27.46
N LEU A 27 -22.03 -3.51 28.65
CA LEU A 27 -22.60 -2.84 29.83
C LEU A 27 -22.12 -1.40 30.01
N LEU A 28 -21.11 -0.99 29.23
CA LEU A 28 -20.46 0.30 29.34
C LEU A 28 -21.28 1.42 28.68
N SER A 29 -21.10 2.65 29.15
CA SER A 29 -21.62 3.84 28.44
C SER A 29 -20.94 4.02 27.09
N SER A 30 -21.56 4.76 26.17
CA SER A 30 -20.96 5.05 24.85
C SER A 30 -19.57 5.67 24.95
N GLN A 31 -19.33 6.53 25.96
CA GLN A 31 -18.02 7.14 26.19
C GLN A 31 -16.97 6.11 26.60
N GLU A 32 -17.31 5.20 27.51
CA GLU A 32 -16.41 4.13 27.94
C GLU A 32 -16.14 3.12 26.82
N ILE A 33 -17.15 2.78 26.01
CA ILE A 33 -16.99 1.92 24.83
C ILE A 33 -15.93 2.50 23.88
N VAL A 34 -16.05 3.78 23.48
CA VAL A 34 -15.07 4.39 22.56
C VAL A 34 -13.69 4.57 23.21
N GLN A 35 -13.61 4.72 24.53
CA GLN A 35 -12.35 4.71 25.26
C GLN A 35 -11.67 3.33 25.22
N ARG A 36 -12.42 2.24 25.42
CA ARG A 36 -11.90 0.86 25.30
C ARG A 36 -11.42 0.58 23.88
N LEU A 37 -12.19 0.96 22.86
CA LEU A 37 -11.79 0.84 21.45
C LEU A 37 -10.49 1.61 21.19
N ASN A 38 -10.40 2.88 21.62
CA ASN A 38 -9.20 3.69 21.42
C ASN A 38 -7.97 3.16 22.16
N GLN A 39 -8.13 2.59 23.36
CA GLN A 39 -7.04 1.94 24.08
C GLN A 39 -6.45 0.77 23.27
N GLN A 40 -7.31 -0.01 22.60
CA GLN A 40 -6.90 -1.10 21.73
C GLN A 40 -6.22 -0.57 20.45
N ASP A 41 -6.73 0.51 19.84
CA ASP A 41 -6.13 1.11 18.65
C ASP A 41 -4.68 1.59 18.88
N LYS A 42 -4.34 2.08 20.08
CA LYS A 42 -2.97 2.50 20.44
C LYS A 42 -1.93 1.38 20.33
N LEU A 43 -2.36 0.12 20.39
CA LEU A 43 -1.48 -1.04 20.28
C LEU A 43 -1.07 -1.31 18.82
N VAL A 44 -1.82 -0.80 17.85
CA VAL A 44 -1.63 -1.13 16.44
C VAL A 44 -0.29 -0.60 15.90
N PRO A 45 0.08 0.68 16.07
CA PRO A 45 1.38 1.16 15.61
C PRO A 45 2.56 0.40 16.25
N LEU A 46 2.44 0.01 17.53
CA LEU A 46 3.46 -0.76 18.23
C LEU A 46 3.62 -2.19 17.66
N ALA A 47 2.53 -2.78 17.15
CA ALA A 47 2.59 -4.07 16.45
C ALA A 47 3.25 -3.94 15.07
N VAL A 48 2.97 -2.84 14.35
CA VAL A 48 3.59 -2.54 13.05
C VAL A 48 5.09 -2.23 13.20
N GLU A 49 5.48 -1.52 14.27
CA GLU A 49 6.88 -1.21 14.58
C GLU A 49 7.76 -2.47 14.65
N LYS A 50 7.23 -3.56 15.20
CA LYS A 50 7.96 -4.84 15.34
C LYS A 50 8.25 -5.53 14.01
N VAL A 51 7.57 -5.17 12.93
CA VAL A 51 7.69 -5.80 11.61
C VAL A 51 8.24 -4.85 10.54
N LEU A 52 8.79 -3.70 10.94
CA LEU A 52 9.45 -2.75 10.02
C LEU A 52 10.56 -3.40 9.17
N PRO A 53 11.40 -4.33 9.66
CA PRO A 53 12.40 -4.99 8.82
C PRO A 53 11.79 -5.75 7.63
N GLN A 54 10.67 -6.45 7.83
CA GLN A 54 9.98 -7.21 6.79
C GLN A 54 9.24 -6.28 5.82
N ILE A 55 8.67 -5.18 6.33
CA ILE A 55 8.09 -4.13 5.48
C ILE A 55 9.16 -3.51 4.57
N ALA A 56 10.34 -3.19 5.12
CA ALA A 56 11.45 -2.64 4.34
C ALA A 56 11.91 -3.62 3.24
N LEU A 57 12.04 -4.90 3.58
CA LEU A 57 12.37 -5.94 2.59
C LEU A 57 11.33 -6.04 1.48
N ALA A 58 10.04 -5.97 1.80
CA ALA A 58 8.98 -5.95 0.80
C ALA A 58 9.06 -4.70 -0.09
N VAL A 59 9.30 -3.51 0.49
CA VAL A 59 9.52 -2.26 -0.25
C VAL A 59 10.70 -2.40 -1.22
N ASP A 60 11.78 -3.07 -0.83
CA ASP A 60 12.91 -3.34 -1.73
C ASP A 60 12.52 -4.16 -2.95
N ARG A 61 11.80 -5.26 -2.74
CA ARG A 61 11.34 -6.11 -3.84
C ARG A 61 10.32 -5.42 -4.74
N ILE A 62 9.42 -4.62 -4.16
CA ILE A 62 8.43 -3.83 -4.90
C ILE A 62 9.11 -2.76 -5.75
N THR A 63 10.07 -2.04 -5.17
CA THR A 63 10.82 -1.00 -5.89
C THR A 63 11.57 -1.61 -7.08
N GLU A 64 12.20 -2.77 -6.89
CA GLU A 64 12.90 -3.48 -7.97
C GLU A 64 11.95 -3.94 -9.08
N ALA A 65 10.81 -4.54 -8.72
CA ALA A 65 9.80 -4.95 -9.69
C ALA A 65 9.30 -3.75 -10.53
N PHE A 66 9.04 -2.61 -9.89
CA PHE A 66 8.63 -1.40 -10.61
C PHE A 66 9.69 -0.90 -11.60
N LYS A 67 10.98 -0.95 -11.25
CA LYS A 67 12.07 -0.58 -12.16
C LYS A 67 12.16 -1.50 -13.38
N GLN A 68 11.78 -2.77 -13.20
CA GLN A 68 11.74 -3.77 -14.27
C GLN A 68 10.41 -3.75 -15.05
N GLY A 69 9.50 -2.81 -14.76
CA GLY A 69 8.20 -2.70 -15.43
C GLY A 69 7.12 -3.65 -14.89
N GLY A 70 7.40 -4.35 -13.79
CA GLY A 70 6.44 -5.15 -13.05
C GLY A 70 5.45 -4.32 -12.24
N ARG A 71 4.45 -4.98 -11.66
CA ARG A 71 3.36 -4.34 -10.88
C ARG A 71 3.33 -4.82 -9.44
N LEU A 72 2.67 -4.05 -8.58
CA LEU A 72 2.31 -4.45 -7.22
C LEU A 72 0.84 -4.86 -7.19
N ILE A 73 0.57 -6.10 -6.82
CA ILE A 73 -0.78 -6.66 -6.77
C ILE A 73 -1.14 -6.97 -5.31
N TYR A 74 -2.17 -6.32 -4.80
CA TYR A 74 -2.81 -6.68 -3.54
C TYR A 74 -3.93 -7.67 -3.79
N MET A 75 -4.07 -8.68 -2.93
CA MET A 75 -5.17 -9.63 -3.00
C MET A 75 -5.68 -9.98 -1.61
N GLY A 76 -6.99 -9.97 -1.42
CA GLY A 76 -7.63 -10.41 -0.17
C GLY A 76 -9.14 -10.59 -0.30
N ALA A 77 -9.77 -11.05 0.78
CA ALA A 77 -11.23 -11.11 0.88
C ALA A 77 -11.77 -10.07 1.87
N GLY A 78 -13.06 -9.74 1.75
CA GLY A 78 -13.74 -8.85 2.69
C GLY A 78 -12.99 -7.55 2.95
N THR A 79 -12.78 -7.19 4.22
CA THR A 79 -12.07 -5.96 4.61
C THR A 79 -10.64 -5.91 4.05
N SER A 80 -9.91 -7.03 4.07
CA SER A 80 -8.53 -7.09 3.58
C SER A 80 -8.44 -6.78 2.08
N GLY A 81 -9.34 -7.35 1.26
CA GLY A 81 -9.43 -7.02 -0.16
C GLY A 81 -9.81 -5.55 -0.41
N ARG A 82 -10.78 -5.02 0.35
CA ARG A 82 -11.18 -3.60 0.24
C ARG A 82 -10.05 -2.63 0.57
N LEU A 83 -9.21 -2.93 1.57
CA LEU A 83 -8.06 -2.12 1.92
C LEU A 83 -6.99 -2.15 0.82
N GLY A 84 -6.77 -3.30 0.18
CA GLY A 84 -5.92 -3.39 -1.01
C GLY A 84 -6.43 -2.53 -2.17
N VAL A 85 -7.73 -2.57 -2.45
CA VAL A 85 -8.36 -1.70 -3.46
C VAL A 85 -8.22 -0.22 -3.10
N LEU A 86 -8.42 0.14 -1.82
CA LEU A 86 -8.28 1.51 -1.33
C LEU A 86 -6.87 2.06 -1.59
N ASP A 87 -5.83 1.36 -1.11
CA ASP A 87 -4.43 1.80 -1.26
C ASP A 87 -4.02 1.93 -2.74
N ALA A 88 -4.41 0.93 -3.56
CA ALA A 88 -4.17 0.97 -5.01
C ALA A 88 -4.83 2.18 -5.70
N SER A 89 -6.07 2.52 -5.30
CA SER A 89 -6.83 3.63 -5.89
C SER A 89 -6.23 5.01 -5.59
N GLU A 90 -5.48 5.13 -4.49
CA GLU A 90 -4.82 6.37 -4.08
C GLU A 90 -3.49 6.59 -4.80
N CYS A 91 -2.89 5.55 -5.40
CA CYS A 91 -1.59 5.65 -6.06
C CYS A 91 -1.57 6.60 -7.29
N PRO A 92 -2.50 6.50 -8.26
CA PRO A 92 -2.50 7.38 -9.43
C PRO A 92 -2.63 8.88 -9.13
N PRO A 93 -3.58 9.36 -8.28
CA PRO A 93 -3.68 10.78 -7.98
C PRO A 93 -2.55 11.29 -7.07
N THR A 94 -1.91 10.41 -6.28
CA THR A 94 -0.82 10.77 -5.35
C THR A 94 0.53 10.83 -6.06
N PHE A 95 0.90 9.77 -6.77
CA PHE A 95 2.25 9.61 -7.34
C PHE A 95 2.31 9.77 -8.87
N GLY A 96 1.19 10.13 -9.49
CA GLY A 96 1.13 10.37 -10.93
C GLY A 96 1.30 9.11 -11.78
N VAL A 97 1.16 7.93 -11.20
CA VAL A 97 1.39 6.65 -11.87
C VAL A 97 0.18 6.18 -12.68
N SER A 98 0.34 5.08 -13.41
CA SER A 98 -0.75 4.37 -14.10
C SER A 98 -1.59 3.58 -13.10
N ASN A 99 -2.89 3.43 -13.38
CA ASN A 99 -3.80 2.56 -12.60
C ASN A 99 -3.42 1.07 -12.68
N GLN A 100 -2.50 0.69 -13.58
CA GLN A 100 -1.99 -0.66 -13.72
C GLN A 100 -0.74 -0.94 -12.87
N MET A 101 -0.09 0.09 -12.34
CA MET A 101 1.14 -0.07 -11.56
C MET A 101 0.87 -0.72 -10.20
N VAL A 102 -0.26 -0.37 -9.58
CA VAL A 102 -0.73 -0.95 -8.32
C VAL A 102 -2.18 -1.37 -8.50
N ILE A 103 -2.49 -2.64 -8.25
CA ILE A 103 -3.82 -3.23 -8.49
C ILE A 103 -4.30 -3.90 -7.20
N GLY A 104 -5.56 -3.64 -6.81
CA GLY A 104 -6.24 -4.34 -5.72
C GLY A 104 -7.26 -5.34 -6.25
N LEU A 105 -7.11 -6.61 -5.86
CA LEU A 105 -8.04 -7.69 -6.14
C LEU A 105 -8.78 -8.08 -4.86
N ILE A 106 -10.08 -8.32 -5.01
CA ILE A 106 -10.97 -8.69 -3.92
C ILE A 106 -11.77 -9.93 -4.31
N ALA A 107 -11.79 -10.94 -3.43
CA ALA A 107 -12.61 -12.15 -3.62
C ALA A 107 -14.08 -11.77 -3.85
N GLY A 108 -14.67 -12.28 -4.92
CA GLY A 108 -16.04 -11.93 -5.35
C GLY A 108 -16.12 -10.69 -6.25
N GLY A 109 -14.98 -10.13 -6.65
CA GLY A 109 -14.89 -9.08 -7.67
C GLY A 109 -15.46 -7.73 -7.24
N ARG A 110 -15.86 -6.91 -8.22
CA ARG A 110 -16.26 -5.51 -7.99
C ARG A 110 -17.42 -5.36 -7.01
N ASP A 111 -18.37 -6.27 -7.02
CA ASP A 111 -19.54 -6.23 -6.14
C ASP A 111 -19.15 -6.44 -4.67
N ALA A 112 -18.09 -7.21 -4.42
CA ALA A 112 -17.54 -7.41 -3.08
C ALA A 112 -17.06 -6.11 -2.40
N MET A 113 -16.79 -5.06 -3.20
CA MET A 113 -16.43 -3.75 -2.69
C MET A 113 -17.57 -3.13 -1.86
N PHE A 114 -18.82 -3.32 -2.30
CA PHE A 114 -19.99 -2.66 -1.71
C PHE A 114 -20.88 -3.60 -0.90
N THR A 115 -20.80 -4.91 -1.15
CA THR A 115 -21.62 -5.91 -0.45
C THR A 115 -20.80 -7.16 -0.19
N ALA A 116 -20.93 -7.78 0.99
CA ALA A 116 -20.23 -9.02 1.26
C ALA A 116 -20.72 -10.14 0.33
N GLN A 117 -19.78 -10.92 -0.21
CA GLN A 117 -20.06 -12.08 -1.07
C GLN A 117 -19.74 -13.34 -0.28
N GLU A 118 -20.77 -14.08 0.15
CA GLU A 118 -20.60 -15.30 0.93
C GLU A 118 -19.88 -16.38 0.11
N GLY A 119 -18.94 -17.10 0.73
CA GLY A 119 -18.21 -18.22 0.12
C GLY A 119 -17.10 -17.85 -0.88
N ALA A 120 -16.99 -16.59 -1.31
CA ALA A 120 -15.93 -16.19 -2.25
C ALA A 120 -14.52 -16.38 -1.66
N GLU A 121 -14.37 -16.18 -0.35
CA GLU A 121 -13.08 -16.32 0.35
C GLU A 121 -12.60 -17.78 0.51
N ASP A 122 -13.52 -18.73 0.37
CA ASP A 122 -13.28 -20.17 0.54
C ASP A 122 -12.81 -20.87 -0.74
N SER A 123 -12.66 -20.14 -1.85
CA SER A 123 -12.26 -20.70 -3.15
C SER A 123 -10.79 -20.40 -3.49
N PRO A 124 -9.86 -21.38 -3.37
CA PRO A 124 -8.47 -21.21 -3.84
C PRO A 124 -8.39 -20.96 -5.34
N LEU A 125 -9.21 -21.64 -6.14
CA LEU A 125 -9.21 -21.52 -7.60
C LEU A 125 -9.56 -20.11 -8.06
N LEU A 126 -10.47 -19.43 -7.35
CA LEU A 126 -10.85 -18.05 -7.68
C LEU A 126 -9.64 -17.10 -7.57
N GLY A 127 -8.75 -17.29 -6.60
CA GLY A 127 -7.53 -16.50 -6.46
C GLY A 127 -6.58 -16.67 -7.65
N ILE A 128 -6.48 -17.90 -8.15
CA ILE A 128 -5.67 -18.21 -9.34
C ILE A 128 -6.28 -17.56 -10.59
N ASP A 129 -7.59 -17.70 -10.77
CA ASP A 129 -8.29 -17.19 -11.94
C ASP A 129 -8.26 -15.65 -12.02
N ASP A 130 -8.39 -14.97 -10.88
CA ASP A 130 -8.28 -13.51 -10.80
C ASP A 130 -6.86 -13.02 -11.18
N LEU A 131 -5.81 -13.73 -10.77
CA LEU A 131 -4.43 -13.42 -11.19
C LEU A 131 -4.21 -13.66 -12.68
N LYS A 132 -4.75 -14.75 -13.23
CA LYS A 132 -4.70 -15.03 -14.68
C LYS A 132 -5.43 -13.96 -15.48
N ALA A 133 -6.59 -13.49 -15.01
CA ALA A 133 -7.39 -12.50 -15.70
C ALA A 133 -6.66 -11.16 -15.90
N ILE A 134 -5.72 -10.81 -15.02
CA ILE A 134 -4.89 -9.60 -15.15
C ILE A 134 -3.52 -9.87 -15.79
N GLY A 135 -3.29 -11.08 -16.29
CA GLY A 135 -2.00 -11.50 -16.85
C GLY A 135 -0.85 -11.41 -15.84
N PHE A 136 -1.08 -11.83 -14.59
CA PHE A 136 -0.04 -11.88 -13.56
C PHE A 136 1.18 -12.70 -14.01
N SER A 137 2.39 -12.23 -13.69
CA SER A 137 3.65 -12.84 -14.13
C SER A 137 4.74 -12.80 -13.07
N ALA A 138 5.87 -13.47 -13.34
CA ALA A 138 7.05 -13.48 -12.48
C ALA A 138 7.69 -12.11 -12.22
N GLN A 139 7.39 -11.11 -13.07
CA GLN A 139 7.87 -9.73 -12.90
C GLN A 139 7.05 -8.95 -11.87
N ASP A 140 5.85 -9.44 -11.53
CA ASP A 140 4.97 -8.80 -10.57
C ASP A 140 5.31 -9.22 -9.12
N VAL A 141 4.85 -8.41 -8.17
CA VAL A 141 4.89 -8.73 -6.73
C VAL A 141 3.46 -8.95 -6.25
N LEU A 142 3.18 -10.11 -5.64
CA LEU A 142 1.89 -10.41 -5.01
C LEU A 142 1.97 -10.19 -3.50
N VAL A 143 1.05 -9.39 -2.96
CA VAL A 143 0.82 -9.24 -1.53
C VAL A 143 -0.54 -9.85 -1.18
N GLY A 144 -0.51 -11.03 -0.55
CA GLY A 144 -1.69 -11.73 -0.04
C GLY A 144 -2.07 -11.25 1.36
N ILE A 145 -3.31 -10.78 1.53
CA ILE A 145 -3.78 -10.11 2.74
C ILE A 145 -4.93 -10.90 3.36
N ALA A 146 -4.69 -11.45 4.56
CA ALA A 146 -5.73 -12.08 5.37
C ALA A 146 -5.40 -11.94 6.85
N ALA A 147 -6.29 -11.29 7.63
CA ALA A 147 -6.08 -11.12 9.07
C ALA A 147 -5.89 -12.47 9.79
N SER A 148 -6.73 -13.45 9.44
CA SER A 148 -6.66 -14.82 9.95
C SER A 148 -5.36 -15.54 9.54
N GLY A 149 -4.78 -15.16 8.40
CA GLY A 149 -3.61 -15.77 7.81
C GLY A 149 -3.85 -17.14 7.14
N ARG A 150 -5.12 -17.52 6.93
CA ARG A 150 -5.49 -18.86 6.42
C ARG A 150 -6.58 -18.86 5.35
N THR A 151 -6.93 -17.70 4.80
CA THR A 151 -8.03 -17.56 3.83
C THR A 151 -7.72 -18.33 2.54
N PRO A 152 -8.53 -19.32 2.12
CA PRO A 152 -8.25 -20.19 0.97
C PRO A 152 -8.01 -19.44 -0.36
N TYR A 153 -8.79 -18.40 -0.65
CA TYR A 153 -8.60 -17.53 -1.82
C TYR A 153 -7.19 -16.94 -1.89
N VAL A 154 -6.65 -16.50 -0.74
CA VAL A 154 -5.30 -15.92 -0.65
C VAL A 154 -4.22 -17.00 -0.73
N ILE A 155 -4.47 -18.17 -0.14
CA ILE A 155 -3.56 -19.32 -0.20
C ILE A 155 -3.33 -19.76 -1.66
N GLY A 156 -4.41 -20.03 -2.40
CA GLY A 156 -4.29 -20.48 -3.79
C GLY A 156 -3.57 -19.48 -4.70
N ALA A 157 -3.77 -18.19 -4.46
CA ALA A 157 -3.08 -17.13 -5.18
C ALA A 157 -1.57 -17.07 -4.87
N LEU A 158 -1.18 -17.22 -3.61
CA LEU A 158 0.23 -17.25 -3.20
C LEU A 158 0.95 -18.49 -3.75
N GLU A 159 0.31 -19.66 -3.71
CA GLU A 159 0.83 -20.90 -4.32
C GLU A 159 1.08 -20.70 -5.81
N TYR A 160 0.07 -20.20 -6.55
CA TYR A 160 0.21 -19.93 -7.98
C TYR A 160 1.30 -18.89 -8.30
N ALA A 161 1.42 -17.82 -7.52
CA ALA A 161 2.46 -16.83 -7.71
C ALA A 161 3.86 -17.40 -7.45
N ASN A 162 4.01 -18.28 -6.46
CA ASN A 162 5.26 -18.99 -6.19
C ASN A 162 5.63 -19.94 -7.34
N ASP A 163 4.67 -20.67 -7.90
CA ASP A 163 4.88 -21.56 -9.06
C ASP A 163 5.38 -20.81 -10.30
N LEU A 164 4.97 -19.55 -10.46
CA LEU A 164 5.47 -18.65 -11.51
C LEU A 164 6.83 -18.03 -11.20
N GLY A 165 7.34 -18.15 -9.97
CA GLY A 165 8.59 -17.51 -9.52
C GLY A 165 8.45 -16.02 -9.21
N ALA A 166 7.23 -15.52 -9.01
CA ALA A 166 6.99 -14.15 -8.59
C ALA A 166 7.38 -13.94 -7.12
N VAL A 167 7.66 -12.70 -6.73
CA VAL A 167 7.86 -12.39 -5.31
C VAL A 167 6.51 -12.39 -4.61
N THR A 168 6.42 -13.13 -3.51
CA THR A 168 5.21 -13.24 -2.69
C THR A 168 5.43 -12.66 -1.30
N VAL A 169 4.48 -11.84 -0.86
CA VAL A 169 4.42 -11.24 0.47
C VAL A 169 3.11 -11.65 1.13
N ALA A 170 3.16 -12.11 2.38
CA ALA A 170 1.97 -12.38 3.17
C ALA A 170 1.79 -11.33 4.27
N LEU A 171 0.59 -10.80 4.39
CA LEU A 171 0.19 -9.86 5.44
C LEU A 171 -0.93 -10.45 6.30
N SER A 172 -0.60 -10.86 7.52
CA SER A 172 -1.54 -11.45 8.49
C SER A 172 -1.36 -10.91 9.90
N CYS A 173 -2.34 -11.11 10.78
CA CYS A 173 -2.26 -10.67 12.18
C CYS A 173 -2.12 -11.82 13.17
N ASN A 174 -1.99 -13.05 12.68
CA ASN A 174 -1.66 -14.23 13.46
C ASN A 174 -0.22 -14.66 13.18
N PRO A 175 0.57 -14.98 14.23
CA PRO A 175 1.93 -15.50 14.03
C PRO A 175 1.89 -16.89 13.36
N ASN A 176 2.95 -17.23 12.62
CA ASN A 176 3.13 -18.57 12.00
C ASN A 176 1.92 -19.05 11.18
N SER A 177 1.29 -18.13 10.45
CA SER A 177 0.08 -18.44 9.69
C SER A 177 0.39 -19.23 8.41
N PRO A 178 -0.59 -20.00 7.87
CA PRO A 178 -0.42 -20.69 6.60
C PRO A 178 0.11 -19.81 5.46
N ILE A 179 -0.43 -18.59 5.28
CA ILE A 179 0.07 -17.69 4.23
C ILE A 179 1.50 -17.20 4.50
N ALA A 180 1.89 -17.04 5.78
CA ALA A 180 3.25 -16.64 6.14
C ALA A 180 4.28 -17.73 5.83
N ALA A 181 3.90 -19.01 5.92
CA ALA A 181 4.75 -20.12 5.54
C ALA A 181 4.92 -20.28 4.02
N LEU A 182 3.92 -19.82 3.24
CA LEU A 182 3.93 -19.88 1.78
C LEU A 182 4.71 -18.73 1.14
N ALA A 183 4.63 -17.53 1.72
CA ALA A 183 5.21 -16.34 1.11
C ALA A 183 6.72 -16.21 1.33
N SER A 184 7.43 -15.66 0.35
CA SER A 184 8.86 -15.34 0.48
C SER A 184 9.15 -14.29 1.57
N ILE A 185 8.20 -13.40 1.85
CA ILE A 185 8.28 -12.39 2.90
C ILE A 185 6.99 -12.43 3.73
N ALA A 186 7.11 -12.65 5.04
CA ALA A 186 5.98 -12.64 5.96
C ALA A 186 5.97 -11.36 6.81
N ILE A 187 4.91 -10.56 6.69
CA ILE A 187 4.65 -9.37 7.50
C ILE A 187 3.51 -9.72 8.47
N SER A 188 3.86 -9.88 9.75
CA SER A 188 2.91 -10.40 10.77
C SER A 188 2.75 -9.45 11.98
N PRO A 189 2.13 -8.27 11.83
CA PRO A 189 1.84 -7.38 12.96
C PRO A 189 0.79 -8.03 13.87
N VAL A 190 1.24 -8.63 14.98
CA VAL A 190 0.37 -9.27 15.97
C VAL A 190 -0.28 -8.22 16.86
N VAL A 191 -1.54 -7.89 16.58
CA VAL A 191 -2.30 -6.82 17.27
C VAL A 191 -3.08 -7.30 18.51
N GLY A 192 -3.03 -8.59 18.83
CA GLY A 192 -3.78 -9.19 19.92
C GLY A 192 -5.27 -9.40 19.60
N PRO A 193 -6.08 -9.87 20.57
CA PRO A 193 -7.51 -10.10 20.38
C PRO A 193 -8.25 -8.80 20.12
N GLU A 194 -9.23 -8.83 19.23
CA GLU A 194 -10.05 -7.66 18.89
C GLU A 194 -10.96 -7.28 20.07
N ALA A 195 -11.29 -5.99 20.19
CA ALA A 195 -12.19 -5.49 21.24
C ALA A 195 -13.58 -6.14 21.18
N LEU A 196 -14.05 -6.43 19.96
CA LEU A 196 -15.16 -7.31 19.67
C LEU A 196 -14.60 -8.59 19.03
N THR A 197 -14.74 -9.73 19.71
CA THR A 197 -14.12 -11.01 19.32
C THR A 197 -14.38 -11.36 17.85
N GLY A 198 -13.33 -11.70 17.12
CA GLY A 198 -13.38 -12.03 15.69
C GLY A 198 -13.58 -10.85 14.74
N SER A 199 -13.84 -9.62 15.23
CA SER A 199 -14.07 -8.45 14.39
C SER A 199 -12.76 -7.86 13.85
N THR A 200 -12.06 -8.62 13.02
CA THR A 200 -10.75 -8.27 12.45
C THR A 200 -10.76 -7.05 11.52
N ARG A 201 -11.95 -6.51 11.18
CA ARG A 201 -12.07 -5.21 10.51
C ARG A 201 -11.53 -4.04 11.35
N LEU A 202 -11.28 -4.25 12.65
CA LEU A 202 -10.81 -3.23 13.60
C LEU A 202 -9.28 -3.16 13.61
N LYS A 203 -8.59 -3.66 14.65
CA LYS A 203 -7.12 -3.49 14.78
C LYS A 203 -6.37 -4.14 13.62
N SER A 204 -6.78 -5.33 13.21
CA SER A 204 -6.13 -6.04 12.11
C SER A 204 -6.28 -5.27 10.80
N GLY A 205 -7.48 -4.74 10.52
CA GLY A 205 -7.72 -3.84 9.38
C GLY A 205 -6.88 -2.57 9.44
N THR A 206 -6.77 -1.94 10.61
CA THR A 206 -5.92 -0.75 10.80
C THR A 206 -4.43 -1.07 10.56
N ALA A 207 -3.94 -2.19 11.11
CA ALA A 207 -2.57 -2.66 10.87
C ALA A 207 -2.31 -2.89 9.37
N GLN A 208 -3.25 -3.55 8.69
CA GLN A 208 -3.18 -3.76 7.25
C GLN A 208 -3.08 -2.43 6.51
N LYS A 209 -3.97 -1.47 6.79
CA LYS A 209 -3.92 -0.14 6.17
C LYS A 209 -2.55 0.52 6.34
N LEU A 210 -2.00 0.52 7.56
CA LEU A 210 -0.70 1.13 7.85
C LEU A 210 0.42 0.47 7.04
N VAL A 211 0.43 -0.87 6.97
CA VAL A 211 1.43 -1.61 6.18
C VAL A 211 1.30 -1.31 4.70
N LEU A 212 0.10 -1.37 4.11
CA LEU A 212 -0.11 -1.08 2.69
C LEU A 212 0.35 0.33 2.32
N ASN A 213 -0.02 1.32 3.14
CA ASN A 213 0.43 2.70 2.95
C ASN A 213 1.96 2.82 3.00
N MET A 214 2.64 2.06 3.88
CA MET A 214 4.10 2.01 3.91
C MET A 214 4.66 1.37 2.63
N LEU A 215 4.09 0.27 2.16
CA LEU A 215 4.55 -0.43 0.95
C LEU A 215 4.51 0.48 -0.28
N THR A 216 3.39 1.14 -0.55
CA THR A 216 3.26 2.05 -1.70
C THR A 216 4.03 3.34 -1.50
N THR A 217 3.87 4.03 -0.37
CA THR A 217 4.52 5.32 -0.15
C THR A 217 6.04 5.21 -0.17
N ALA A 218 6.62 4.23 0.55
CA ALA A 218 8.07 4.07 0.57
C ALA A 218 8.63 3.64 -0.79
N SER A 219 7.95 2.74 -1.51
CA SER A 219 8.39 2.34 -2.85
C SER A 219 8.35 3.53 -3.82
N MET A 220 7.32 4.37 -3.76
CA MET A 220 7.21 5.55 -4.63
C MET A 220 8.27 6.62 -4.29
N ILE A 221 8.58 6.83 -3.01
CA ILE A 221 9.71 7.68 -2.60
C ILE A 221 11.02 7.14 -3.19
N ARG A 222 11.22 5.81 -3.17
CA ARG A 222 12.39 5.14 -3.76
C ARG A 222 12.39 5.06 -5.29
N LEU A 223 11.34 5.55 -5.94
CA LEU A 223 11.26 5.80 -7.38
C LEU A 223 11.34 7.30 -7.70
N GLY A 224 11.78 8.13 -6.76
CA GLY A 224 11.93 9.56 -6.95
C GLY A 224 10.61 10.32 -7.08
N LYS A 225 9.47 9.76 -6.66
CA LYS A 225 8.15 10.42 -6.75
C LYS A 225 7.96 11.58 -5.77
N SER A 226 8.90 11.78 -4.85
CA SER A 226 8.95 12.91 -3.93
C SER A 226 10.25 13.71 -4.06
N TYR A 227 10.21 14.96 -3.60
CA TYR A 227 11.38 15.77 -3.33
C TYR A 227 11.26 16.26 -1.88
N GLN A 228 12.27 15.95 -1.05
CA GLN A 228 12.14 16.10 0.40
C GLN A 228 10.89 15.34 0.88
N ASN A 229 9.93 16.03 1.49
CA ASN A 229 8.62 15.49 1.88
C ASN A 229 7.47 16.00 1.00
N LEU A 230 7.77 16.62 -0.15
CA LEU A 230 6.79 17.14 -1.09
C LEU A 230 6.47 16.11 -2.18
N MET A 231 5.18 15.94 -2.44
CA MET A 231 4.64 15.08 -3.48
C MET A 231 4.71 15.78 -4.85
N VAL A 232 5.91 15.81 -5.44
CA VAL A 232 6.21 16.59 -6.66
C VAL A 232 5.71 15.96 -7.96
N ASP A 233 5.29 14.70 -7.95
CA ASP A 233 4.78 13.98 -9.13
C ASP A 233 3.23 13.89 -9.12
N VAL A 234 2.58 14.96 -8.68
CA VAL A 234 1.11 15.05 -8.57
C VAL A 234 0.47 15.29 -9.94
N LYS A 235 -0.57 14.52 -10.27
CA LYS A 235 -1.40 14.78 -11.46
C LYS A 235 -2.47 15.83 -11.17
N ALA A 236 -2.35 17.01 -11.76
CA ALA A 236 -3.28 18.13 -11.58
C ALA A 236 -4.63 17.94 -12.32
N THR A 237 -5.44 16.95 -11.92
CA THR A 237 -6.71 16.61 -12.62
C THR A 237 -7.94 17.40 -12.16
N ASN A 238 -7.82 18.22 -11.12
CA ASN A 238 -8.91 19.04 -10.60
C ASN A 238 -8.36 20.32 -9.97
N LYS A 239 -9.26 21.29 -9.71
CA LYS A 239 -8.90 22.61 -9.15
C LYS A 239 -8.05 22.54 -7.88
N LYS A 240 -8.33 21.58 -6.98
CA LYS A 240 -7.56 21.37 -5.75
C LYS A 240 -6.14 20.90 -6.05
N LEU A 241 -5.96 19.99 -7.01
CA LEU A 241 -4.65 19.47 -7.38
C LEU A 241 -3.82 20.49 -8.18
N VAL A 242 -4.44 21.34 -9.00
CA VAL A 242 -3.78 22.48 -9.65
C VAL A 242 -3.24 23.46 -8.59
N ALA A 243 -4.08 23.88 -7.64
CA ALA A 243 -3.64 24.76 -6.55
C ALA A 243 -2.54 24.13 -5.69
N ARG A 244 -2.59 22.81 -5.50
CA ARG A 244 -1.56 22.05 -4.79
C ARG A 244 -0.24 22.05 -5.56
N ALA A 245 -0.26 21.88 -6.88
CA ALA A 245 0.95 21.92 -7.71
C ALA A 245 1.66 23.27 -7.59
N VAL A 246 0.92 24.38 -7.69
CA VAL A 246 1.47 25.75 -7.48
C VAL A 246 2.13 25.85 -6.12
N ARG A 247 1.43 25.42 -5.06
CA ARG A 247 1.97 25.45 -3.69
C ARG A 247 3.22 24.60 -3.53
N ILE A 248 3.28 23.43 -4.18
CA ILE A 248 4.46 22.55 -4.13
C ILE A 248 5.67 23.23 -4.77
N VAL A 249 5.51 23.86 -5.94
CA VAL A 249 6.61 24.59 -6.59
C VAL A 249 7.09 25.70 -5.65
N MET A 250 6.19 26.54 -5.14
CA MET A 250 6.54 27.60 -4.20
C MET A 250 7.26 27.08 -2.94
N GLN A 251 6.81 25.96 -2.36
CA GLN A 251 7.45 25.39 -1.16
C GLN A 251 8.80 24.75 -1.44
N ALA A 252 9.04 24.27 -2.66
CA ALA A 252 10.29 23.63 -3.03
C ALA A 252 11.37 24.65 -3.46
N THR A 253 10.96 25.83 -3.92
CA THR A 253 11.85 26.83 -4.54
C THR A 253 11.84 28.20 -3.86
N ASP A 254 10.95 28.43 -2.90
CA ASP A 254 10.70 29.72 -2.26
C ASP A 254 10.30 30.85 -3.24
N CYS A 255 9.85 30.53 -4.46
CA CYS A 255 9.39 31.51 -5.43
C CYS A 255 7.98 32.03 -5.12
N ASP A 256 7.61 33.16 -5.73
CA ASP A 256 6.24 33.67 -5.64
C ASP A 256 5.24 32.86 -6.49
N ARG A 257 3.96 33.14 -6.26
CA ARG A 257 2.85 32.47 -6.95
C ARG A 257 2.88 32.67 -8.47
N HIS A 258 3.19 33.88 -8.93
CA HIS A 258 3.17 34.19 -10.36
C HIS A 258 4.25 33.39 -11.10
N THR A 259 5.44 33.33 -10.51
CA THR A 259 6.56 32.53 -10.99
C THR A 259 6.22 31.05 -11.02
N ALA A 260 5.62 30.52 -9.95
CA ALA A 260 5.19 29.12 -9.90
C ALA A 260 4.12 28.78 -10.96
N GLU A 261 3.14 29.65 -11.18
CA GLU A 261 2.09 29.48 -12.20
C GLU A 261 2.69 29.50 -13.62
N ALA A 262 3.64 30.39 -13.90
CA ALA A 262 4.34 30.46 -15.18
C ALA A 262 5.17 29.17 -15.44
N LEU A 263 5.97 28.73 -14.47
CA LEU A 263 6.77 27.50 -14.59
C LEU A 263 5.89 26.26 -14.79
N LEU A 264 4.74 26.19 -14.12
CA LEU A 264 3.78 25.10 -14.32
C LEU A 264 3.17 25.13 -15.72
N ALA A 265 2.88 26.32 -16.27
CA ALA A 265 2.39 26.43 -17.64
C ALA A 265 3.44 25.95 -18.67
N GLU A 266 4.72 26.30 -18.45
CA GLU A 266 5.83 25.89 -19.33
C GLU A 266 6.20 24.41 -19.23
N SER A 267 5.85 23.77 -18.11
CA SER A 267 6.20 22.37 -17.81
C SER A 267 5.04 21.39 -18.01
N ASP A 268 3.99 21.75 -18.75
CA ASP A 268 2.78 20.94 -18.94
C ASP A 268 2.09 20.55 -17.62
N ASN A 269 2.10 21.47 -16.63
CA ASN A 269 1.66 21.28 -15.25
C ASN A 269 2.45 20.21 -14.46
N ASN A 270 3.68 19.91 -14.86
CA ASN A 270 4.54 18.99 -14.13
C ASN A 270 5.36 19.74 -13.07
N ALA A 271 4.94 19.63 -11.81
CA ALA A 271 5.61 20.31 -10.70
C ALA A 271 7.09 19.91 -10.55
N LYS A 272 7.46 18.65 -10.81
CA LYS A 272 8.85 18.19 -10.73
C LYS A 272 9.74 18.88 -11.77
N VAL A 273 9.25 19.02 -13.01
CA VAL A 273 9.95 19.74 -14.09
C VAL A 273 10.03 21.23 -13.75
N ALA A 274 8.93 21.86 -13.32
CA ALA A 274 8.89 23.26 -12.91
C ALA A 274 9.91 23.61 -11.81
N ILE A 275 10.05 22.74 -10.80
CA ILE A 275 11.02 22.92 -9.71
C ILE A 275 12.44 22.86 -10.27
N LEU A 276 12.76 21.87 -11.11
CA LEU A 276 14.11 21.74 -11.66
C LEU A 276 14.47 22.94 -12.55
N MET A 277 13.56 23.38 -13.42
CA MET A 277 13.73 24.58 -14.25
C MET A 277 14.10 25.79 -13.40
N HIS A 278 13.37 26.02 -12.30
CA HIS A 278 13.63 27.17 -11.44
C HIS A 278 14.96 27.09 -10.70
N LEU A 279 15.31 25.92 -10.17
CA LEU A 279 16.52 25.75 -9.35
C LEU A 279 17.80 25.75 -10.18
N THR A 280 17.73 25.40 -11.47
CA THR A 280 18.92 25.24 -12.33
C THR A 280 18.96 26.22 -13.50
N GLY A 281 17.85 26.88 -13.84
CA GLY A 281 17.76 27.80 -14.96
C GLY A 281 17.64 27.14 -16.34
N VAL A 282 17.57 25.81 -16.40
CA VAL A 282 17.38 25.06 -17.66
C VAL A 282 15.94 25.15 -18.15
N ASP A 283 15.74 24.95 -19.46
CA ASP A 283 14.40 24.91 -20.04
C ASP A 283 13.64 23.60 -19.74
N ALA A 284 12.35 23.55 -20.08
CA ALA A 284 11.51 22.40 -19.82
C ALA A 284 11.97 21.11 -20.53
N ALA A 285 12.58 21.20 -21.72
CA ALA A 285 13.07 20.04 -22.46
C ALA A 285 14.34 19.48 -21.81
N GLN A 286 15.27 20.36 -21.44
CA GLN A 286 16.48 20.01 -20.70
C GLN A 286 16.14 19.42 -19.33
N ALA A 287 15.21 20.03 -18.59
CA ALA A 287 14.74 19.52 -17.30
C ALA A 287 14.13 18.11 -17.43
N LYS A 288 13.32 17.86 -18.47
CA LYS A 288 12.75 16.53 -18.75
C LYS A 288 13.85 15.50 -19.07
N ALA A 289 14.85 15.88 -19.86
CA ALA A 289 15.99 15.01 -20.18
C ALA A 289 16.80 14.66 -18.93
N LYS A 290 17.21 15.64 -18.13
CA LYS A 290 17.95 15.43 -16.89
C LYS A 290 17.18 14.59 -15.88
N LEU A 291 15.88 14.83 -15.71
CA LEU A 291 15.05 13.97 -14.87
C LEU A 291 15.01 12.54 -15.39
N SER A 292 15.03 12.31 -16.71
CA SER A 292 15.11 10.96 -17.27
C SER A 292 16.45 10.29 -16.97
N ASP A 293 17.55 11.04 -17.11
CA ASP A 293 18.92 10.53 -16.90
C ASP A 293 19.19 10.21 -15.42
N SER A 294 18.55 10.92 -14.49
CA SER A 294 18.68 10.67 -13.04
C SER A 294 17.56 9.80 -12.45
N ASP A 295 16.96 8.89 -13.23
CA ASP A 295 15.88 7.97 -12.80
C ASP A 295 14.66 8.67 -12.16
N GLY A 296 14.37 9.91 -12.56
CA GLY A 296 13.28 10.72 -12.04
C GLY A 296 13.54 11.35 -10.67
N PHE A 297 14.75 11.24 -10.11
CA PHE A 297 15.14 11.83 -8.83
C PHE A 297 15.56 13.30 -8.99
N LEU A 298 14.68 14.22 -8.58
CA LEU A 298 14.91 15.66 -8.70
C LEU A 298 16.23 16.12 -8.05
N ARG A 299 16.54 15.62 -6.85
CA ARG A 299 17.77 16.01 -6.14
C ARG A 299 19.03 15.60 -6.91
N ARG A 300 19.05 14.41 -7.51
CA ARG A 300 20.19 13.93 -8.31
C ARG A 300 20.35 14.75 -9.59
N ALA A 301 19.24 15.00 -10.29
CA ALA A 301 19.24 15.82 -11.51
C ALA A 301 19.79 17.24 -11.26
N MET A 302 19.48 17.82 -10.09
CA MET A 302 20.02 19.11 -9.67
C MET A 302 21.53 19.05 -9.38
N GLU A 303 21.98 18.05 -8.61
CA GLU A 303 23.40 17.87 -8.27
C GLU A 303 24.27 17.57 -9.51
N GLU A 304 23.75 16.84 -10.49
CA GLU A 304 24.42 16.56 -11.77
C GLU A 304 24.60 17.84 -12.59
N GLU A 305 23.60 18.71 -12.67
CA GLU A 305 23.68 19.99 -13.38
C GLU A 305 24.66 20.98 -12.73
N GLU A 306 24.68 21.04 -11.39
CA GLU A 306 25.67 21.86 -10.68
C GLU A 306 27.12 21.42 -10.94
N ASN A 307 27.32 20.12 -11.19
CA ASN A 307 28.63 19.58 -11.52
C ASN A 307 29.02 19.80 -12.99
N GLU A 308 28.06 19.79 -13.92
CA GLU A 308 28.30 20.10 -15.34
C GLU A 308 28.57 21.60 -15.57
N SER A 309 28.05 22.46 -14.69
CA SER A 309 28.24 23.92 -14.74
C SER A 309 29.55 24.42 -14.09
N ARG A 310 30.37 23.52 -13.52
CA ARG A 310 31.66 23.84 -12.87
C ARG A 310 32.85 23.46 -13.73
#